data_AF-A0A8J5J0H1-F1
#
_entry.id   AF-A0A8J5J0H1-F1
#
_cell.length_a   1.000
_cell.length_b   1.000
_cell.length_c   1.000
_cell.angle_alpha   90.00
_cell.angle_beta   90.00
_cell.angle_gamma   90.00
#
_symmetry.space_group_name_H-M   'P 1'
#
loop_
_entity.id
_entity.type
_entity.pdbx_description
1 polymer ?
#
loop_
_entity_poly.entity_id
_entity_poly.type
_entity_poly.pdbx_seq_one_letter_code
_entity_poly.pdbx_strand_id
1 'polypeptide(L)' 'MQVECICGSCHTGGKYSNKRMQDARYPLLSVKKQHEKRVSLFSDEYIKPGQMLCQYTGEVLSLSGFRRRRQ' A
#
# COMPACT_ATOMS: atom_id res chain seq x y z
N MET A 1 10.99 -14.86 3.23
CA MET A 1 9.52 -15.01 3.18
C MET A 1 8.87 -13.64 3.27
N GLN A 2 7.85 -13.38 2.46
CA GLN A 2 7.04 -12.15 2.50
C GLN A 2 5.66 -12.51 3.09
N VAL A 3 5.58 -12.57 4.42
CA VAL A 3 4.37 -12.95 5.16
C VAL A 3 4.16 -11.97 6.29
N GLU A 4 2.93 -11.53 6.50
CA GLU A 4 2.56 -10.63 7.58
C GLU A 4 2.06 -11.41 8.80
N CYS A 5 2.35 -10.92 10.01
CA CYS A 5 1.78 -11.47 11.24
C CYS A 5 0.32 -11.03 11.40
N ILE A 6 -0.58 -11.96 11.68
CA ILE A 6 -1.98 -11.64 12.00
C ILE A 6 -2.09 -11.05 13.41
N CYS A 7 -2.84 -9.96 13.52
CA CYS A 7 -3.12 -9.28 14.79
C CYS A 7 -3.60 -10.29 15.85
N GLY A 8 -2.96 -10.30 17.03
CA GLY A 8 -3.29 -11.23 18.12
C GLY A 8 -2.78 -12.66 17.99
N SER A 9 -2.24 -13.09 16.84
CA SER A 9 -1.76 -14.47 16.64
C SER A 9 -0.26 -14.65 16.84
N CYS A 10 0.52 -13.55 16.83
CA CYS A 10 1.96 -13.62 17.01
C CYS A 10 2.33 -13.82 18.49
N HIS A 11 3.20 -14.79 18.77
CA HIS A 11 3.66 -15.12 20.12
C HIS A 11 4.41 -13.96 20.82
N THR A 12 4.92 -12.98 20.07
CA THR A 12 5.62 -11.82 20.62
C THR A 12 4.72 -10.83 21.38
N GLY A 13 3.41 -11.11 21.50
CA GLY A 13 2.42 -10.16 22.03
C GLY A 13 2.26 -8.96 21.09
N GLY A 14 1.28 -8.07 21.32
CA GLY A 14 0.90 -6.98 20.39
C GLY A 14 1.98 -5.95 20.00
N LYS A 15 3.25 -6.14 20.38
CA LYS A 15 4.42 -5.28 20.13
C LYS A 15 5.27 -5.73 18.92
N TYR A 16 4.66 -6.19 17.82
CA TYR A 16 5.38 -6.45 16.57
C TYR A 16 5.05 -5.44 15.49
N SER A 17 6.05 -5.14 14.65
CA SER A 17 5.96 -4.18 13.55
C SER A 17 5.59 -4.82 12.22
N ASN A 18 5.44 -6.14 12.15
CA ASN A 18 5.06 -6.89 10.94
C ASN A 18 3.53 -7.05 10.83
N LYS A 19 2.81 -5.91 10.88
CA LYS A 19 1.34 -5.81 10.77
C LYS A 19 0.89 -4.53 10.07
N ARG A 20 1.77 -3.97 9.23
CA ARG A 20 1.61 -2.62 8.65
C ARG A 20 0.52 -2.57 7.58
N MET A 21 0.23 -3.67 6.89
CA MET A 21 -0.91 -3.79 5.97
C MET A 21 -2.23 -3.76 6.75
N GLN A 22 -2.30 -4.42 7.91
CA GLN A 22 -3.47 -4.38 8.80
C GLN A 22 -3.63 -3.02 9.51
N ASP A 23 -2.53 -2.37 9.89
CA ASP A 23 -2.56 -1.07 10.58
C ASP A 23 -2.88 0.11 9.65
N ALA A 24 -2.73 -0.07 8.33
CA ALA A 24 -2.87 0.98 7.31
C ALA A 24 -2.07 2.27 7.62
N ARG A 25 -0.87 2.12 8.21
CA ARG A 25 0.02 3.24 8.54
C ARG A 25 0.98 3.51 7.39
N TYR A 26 0.85 4.69 6.79
CA TYR A 26 1.63 5.14 5.65
C TYR A 26 2.26 6.51 5.92
N PRO A 27 3.38 6.83 5.24
CA PRO A 27 3.87 8.20 5.20
C PRO A 27 2.84 9.17 4.62
N LEU A 28 2.98 10.46 4.93
CA LEU A 28 2.18 11.50 4.31
C LEU A 28 2.50 11.62 2.81
N LEU A 29 1.48 11.40 1.98
CA LEU A 29 1.55 11.49 0.53
C LEU A 29 0.52 12.49 0.01
N SER A 30 0.85 13.20 -1.06
CA SER A 30 -0.05 14.16 -1.72
C SER A 30 -0.12 13.95 -3.22
N VAL A 31 -1.31 14.22 -3.76
CA VAL A 31 -1.58 14.19 -5.19
C VAL A 31 -1.36 15.58 -5.75
N LYS A 32 -0.45 15.71 -6.72
CA LYS A 32 -0.14 17.00 -7.37
C LYS A 32 -0.30 16.87 -8.87
N LYS A 33 -0.76 17.96 -9.50
CA LYS A 33 -0.81 18.04 -10.96
C LYS A 33 0.60 18.21 -11.51
N GLN A 34 0.92 17.48 -12.58
CA GLN A 34 2.15 17.65 -13.35
C GLN A 34 1.80 17.85 -14.82
N HIS A 35 2.60 18.67 -15.51
CA HIS A 35 2.33 19.05 -16.89
C HIS A 35 2.27 17.84 -17.83
N GLU A 36 3.24 16.92 -17.75
CA GLU A 36 3.31 15.76 -18.64
C GLU A 36 2.50 14.57 -18.14
N LYS A 37 2.65 14.22 -16.85
CA LYS A 37 2.02 13.02 -16.25
C LYS A 37 0.58 13.24 -15.79
N ARG A 38 0.07 14.47 -15.91
CA ARG A 38 -1.23 14.97 -15.41
C ARG A 38 -1.34 14.94 -13.89
N VAL A 39 -1.14 13.78 -13.27
CA VAL A 39 -1.27 13.54 -11.83
C VAL A 39 -0.12 12.66 -11.35
N SER A 40 0.53 13.08 -10.28
CA SER A 40 1.63 12.35 -9.64
C SER A 40 1.44 12.31 -8.13
N LEU A 41 1.90 11.23 -7.51
CA LEU A 41 1.92 11.04 -6.06
C LEU A 41 3.29 11.45 -5.51
N PHE A 42 3.31 12.38 -4.57
CA PHE A 42 4.52 12.89 -3.93
C PHE A 42 4.53 12.50 -2.46
N SER A 43 5.72 12.36 -1.90
CA SER A 43 5.88 12.31 -0.45
C SER A 43 6.10 13.71 0.10
N ASP A 44 5.43 14.02 1.20
CA ASP A 44 5.62 15.27 1.94
C ASP A 44 6.46 15.04 3.22
N GLU A 45 7.07 13.87 3.36
CA GLU A 45 7.97 13.54 4.47
C GLU A 45 9.15 12.66 4.04
N TYR A 46 10.16 12.52 4.89
CA TYR A 46 11.29 11.63 4.62
C TYR A 46 10.88 10.16 4.79
N ILE A 47 11.18 9.35 3.79
CA ILE A 47 10.89 7.92 3.76
C ILE A 47 12.18 7.13 4.00
N LYS A 48 12.19 6.30 5.05
CA LYS A 48 13.33 5.43 5.34
C LYS A 48 13.39 4.24 4.37
N PRO A 49 14.59 3.77 3.99
CA PRO A 49 14.72 2.51 3.24
C PRO A 49 14.00 1.35 3.95
N GLY A 50 13.21 0.57 3.20
CA GLY A 50 12.42 -0.55 3.75
C GLY A 50 11.14 -0.13 4.51
N GLN A 51 10.81 1.15 4.54
CA GLN A 51 9.52 1.62 5.05
C GLN A 51 8.38 1.26 4.08
N MET A 52 7.22 0.94 4.63
CA MET A 52 6.02 0.69 3.83
C MET A 52 5.45 2.02 3.34
N LEU A 53 5.20 2.12 2.03
CA LEU A 53 4.73 3.34 1.36
C LEU A 53 3.20 3.46 1.35
N CYS A 54 2.54 2.54 0.66
CA CYS A 54 1.09 2.48 0.54
C CYS A 54 0.71 1.08 0.04
N GLN A 55 -0.58 0.77 0.11
CA GLN A 55 -1.13 -0.43 -0.51
C GLN A 55 -1.74 -0.06 -1.86
N TYR A 56 -1.39 -0.82 -2.90
CA TYR A 56 -2.13 -0.78 -4.15
C TYR A 56 -3.39 -1.63 -4.00
N THR A 57 -4.49 -0.96 -3.64
CA THR A 57 -5.80 -1.58 -3.47
C THR A 57 -6.70 -1.24 -4.65
N GLY A 58 -7.72 -2.06 -4.85
CA GLY A 58 -8.66 -1.91 -5.94
C GLY A 58 -9.48 -3.17 -6.10
N GLU A 59 -10.23 -3.24 -7.19
CA GLU A 59 -11.03 -4.41 -7.49
C GLU A 59 -10.16 -5.54 -8.02
N VAL A 60 -10.33 -6.74 -7.45
CA VAL A 60 -9.71 -7.96 -7.96
C VAL A 60 -10.59 -8.53 -9.05
N LEU A 61 -10.08 -8.55 -10.28
CA LEU A 61 -10.82 -9.02 -11.44
C LEU A 61 -10.36 -10.39 -11.90
N SER A 62 -11.31 -11.20 -12.36
CA SER A 62 -10.98 -12.34 -13.22
C SER A 62 -10.44 -11.82 -14.56
N LEU A 63 -9.71 -12.69 -15.27
CA LEU A 63 -9.21 -12.36 -16.61
C LEU A 63 -10.34 -11.98 -17.59
N SER A 64 -11.50 -12.65 -17.51
CA SER A 64 -12.67 -12.31 -18.33
C SER A 64 -13.26 -10.95 -17.94
N GLY A 65 -13.33 -10.63 -16.65
CA GLY A 65 -13.76 -9.32 -16.16
C GLY A 65 -12.85 -8.19 -16.62
N PHE A 66 -11.53 -8.39 -16.56
CA PHE A 66 -10.54 -7.45 -17.09
C PHE A 66 -10.71 -7.20 -18.60
N ARG A 67 -10.83 -8.27 -19.40
CA ARG A 67 -10.98 -8.16 -20.88
C ARG A 67 -12.21 -7.36 -21.28
N ARG A 68 -13.33 -7.51 -20.56
CA ARG A 68 -14.56 -6.75 -20.81
C ARG A 68 -14.42 -5.26 -20.52
N ARG A 69 -13.67 -4.87 -19.46
CA ARG A 69 -13.48 -3.45 -19.08
C ARG A 69 -12.48 -2.69 -19.95
N ARG A 70 -11.64 -3.41 -20.68
CA ARG A 70 -10.61 -2.81 -21.55
C ARG A 70 -11.18 -2.33 -22.89
N GLN A 71 -12.38 -2.78 -23.26
CA GLN A 71 -13.11 -2.34 -24.45
C GLN A 71 -13.74 -0.97 -24.20
#